data_AF-E2RZ26-F1
#
_entry.id   AF-E2RZ26-F1
#
_cell.length_a   1.000
_cell.length_b   1.000
_cell.length_c   1.000
_cell.angle_alpha   90.00
_cell.angle_beta   90.00
_cell.angle_gamma   90.00
#
_symmetry.space_group_name_H-M   'P 1'
#
loop_
_entity.id
_entity.type
_entity.pdbx_description
1 polymer ?
#
loop_
_entity_poly.entity_id
_entity_poly.type
_entity_poly.pdbx_seq_one_letter_code
_entity_poly.pdbx_strand_id
1 'polypeptide(L)'
;AWVLDKLKAERERGITIDIALWKFETTKYVVTIIDAPGHRDFIKNMITGTSQADCAVLIVASSTGEFEAGISKNGQTREHALLAFTLGVKQMIVAVNKIDNTEPPYSEARFNEIKKEISAYVKKVGYDPKTVPVLPVSGWHGDNMIEPSPNMSWYKGWEVEYKDTGKHTGKTLLEALDNIPLP
;
A
#
# COMPACT_ATOMS: atom_id res chain seq x y z
N ALA A 1 3.26 -12.84 -4.54
CA ALA A 1 2.73 -13.35 -5.82
C ALA A 1 2.11 -14.74 -5.63
N TRP A 2 2.89 -15.80 -5.37
CA TRP A 2 2.41 -17.20 -5.39
C TRP A 2 1.20 -17.56 -4.50
N VAL A 3 1.00 -16.87 -3.38
CA VAL A 3 -0.13 -17.12 -2.46
C VAL A 3 -1.46 -16.53 -2.99
N LEU A 4 -1.41 -15.47 -3.81
CA LEU A 4 -2.59 -14.75 -4.30
C LEU A 4 -3.05 -15.25 -5.68
N ASP A 5 -2.14 -15.78 -6.50
CA ASP A 5 -2.43 -16.23 -7.86
C ASP A 5 -3.12 -17.61 -7.86
N LYS A 6 -4.45 -17.62 -8.06
CA LYS A 6 -5.28 -18.84 -8.07
C LYS A 6 -5.34 -19.51 -9.46
N LEU A 7 -5.17 -18.78 -10.55
CA LEU A 7 -5.27 -19.33 -11.90
C LEU A 7 -3.90 -19.72 -12.49
N LYS A 8 -3.84 -20.87 -13.18
CA LYS A 8 -2.62 -21.36 -13.84
C LYS A 8 -2.06 -20.35 -14.87
N ALA A 9 -2.94 -19.61 -15.52
CA ALA A 9 -2.59 -18.55 -16.48
C ALA A 9 -1.99 -17.29 -15.81
N GLU A 10 -2.37 -16.98 -14.56
CA GLU A 10 -1.77 -15.87 -13.78
C GLU A 10 -0.33 -16.24 -13.38
N ARG A 11 -0.13 -17.49 -12.95
CA ARG A 11 1.19 -18.01 -12.58
C ARG A 11 2.16 -18.11 -13.75
N GLU A 12 1.67 -18.49 -14.93
CA GLU A 12 2.48 -18.59 -16.16
C GLU A 12 2.86 -17.21 -16.73
N ARG A 13 2.05 -16.17 -16.48
CA ARG A 13 2.29 -14.81 -17.00
C ARG A 13 2.82 -13.82 -15.97
N GLY A 14 2.84 -14.17 -14.68
CA GLY A 14 3.27 -13.29 -13.59
C GLY A 14 2.41 -12.04 -13.41
N ILE A 15 1.14 -12.08 -13.85
CA ILE A 15 0.17 -10.98 -13.75
C ILE A 15 -1.13 -11.51 -13.14
N THR A 16 -1.69 -10.78 -12.17
CA THR A 16 -3.06 -11.00 -11.68
C THR A 16 -4.04 -10.72 -12.82
N ILE A 17 -5.05 -11.57 -13.01
CA ILE A 17 -6.03 -11.47 -14.11
C ILE A 17 -7.45 -11.31 -13.55
N ASP A 18 -7.80 -12.08 -12.51
CA ASP A 18 -9.13 -12.06 -11.88
C ASP A 18 -9.08 -11.57 -10.42
N ILE A 19 -10.20 -11.07 -9.91
CA ILE A 19 -10.26 -10.52 -8.55
C ILE A 19 -10.20 -11.69 -7.55
N ALA A 20 -9.07 -11.83 -6.86
CA ALA A 20 -8.96 -12.78 -5.76
C ALA A 20 -9.51 -12.15 -4.46
N LEU A 21 -10.62 -12.70 -3.96
CA LEU A 21 -11.17 -12.33 -2.65
C LEU A 21 -10.55 -13.19 -1.55
N TRP A 22 -9.85 -12.53 -0.63
CA TRP A 22 -9.29 -13.15 0.56
C TRP A 22 -9.84 -12.48 1.80
N LYS A 23 -10.16 -13.26 2.83
CA LYS A 23 -10.69 -12.73 4.09
C LYS A 23 -9.73 -13.03 5.23
N PHE A 24 -9.50 -12.04 6.07
CA PHE A 24 -8.81 -12.21 7.34
C PHE A 24 -9.43 -11.28 8.38
N GLU A 25 -9.21 -11.62 9.64
CA GLU A 25 -9.76 -10.87 10.76
C GLU A 25 -8.63 -10.07 11.42
N THR A 26 -8.92 -8.81 11.72
CA THR A 26 -8.12 -7.96 12.58
C THR A 26 -8.79 -7.87 13.95
N THR A 27 -8.26 -7.04 14.86
CA THR A 27 -8.86 -6.90 16.19
C THR A 27 -10.27 -6.29 16.12
N LYS A 28 -10.51 -5.43 15.12
CA LYS A 28 -11.76 -4.67 14.99
C LYS A 28 -12.58 -5.03 13.75
N TYR A 29 -11.95 -5.56 12.70
CA TYR A 29 -12.58 -5.67 11.38
C TYR A 29 -12.42 -7.07 10.77
N VAL A 30 -13.41 -7.45 9.96
CA VAL A 30 -13.28 -8.56 9.01
C VAL A 30 -12.89 -7.94 7.67
N VAL A 31 -11.61 -8.03 7.32
CA VAL A 31 -11.05 -7.40 6.13
C VAL A 31 -11.18 -8.36 4.95
N THR A 32 -11.77 -7.87 3.85
CA THR A 32 -11.76 -8.57 2.57
C THR A 32 -10.76 -7.89 1.64
N ILE A 33 -9.70 -8.60 1.26
CA ILE A 33 -8.72 -8.15 0.26
C ILE A 33 -9.33 -8.37 -1.12
N ILE A 34 -9.27 -7.31 -1.93
CA ILE A 34 -9.58 -7.32 -3.35
C ILE A 34 -8.24 -7.13 -4.06
N ASP A 35 -7.63 -8.20 -4.54
CA ASP A 35 -6.40 -8.08 -5.34
C ASP A 35 -6.78 -7.61 -6.75
N ALA A 36 -6.37 -6.39 -7.11
CA ALA A 36 -6.72 -5.77 -8.38
C ALA A 36 -5.52 -5.83 -9.35
N PRO A 37 -5.75 -6.24 -10.60
CA PRO A 37 -4.67 -6.40 -11.57
C PRO A 37 -4.08 -5.06 -11.99
N GLY A 38 -2.74 -4.95 -11.93
CA GLY A 38 -2.01 -3.72 -12.26
C GLY A 38 -1.72 -3.50 -13.75
N HIS A 39 -2.06 -4.44 -14.63
CA HIS A 39 -1.83 -4.28 -16.06
C HIS A 39 -2.90 -3.38 -16.69
N ARG A 40 -2.49 -2.49 -17.61
CA ARG A 40 -3.38 -1.52 -18.29
C ARG A 40 -4.58 -2.16 -18.96
N ASP A 41 -4.41 -3.39 -19.45
CA ASP A 41 -5.49 -4.12 -20.12
C ASP A 41 -6.60 -4.59 -19.16
N PHE A 42 -6.38 -4.54 -17.84
CA PHE A 42 -7.32 -4.98 -16.81
C PHE A 42 -7.86 -3.84 -15.93
N ILE A 43 -7.76 -2.58 -16.37
CA ILE A 43 -8.33 -1.41 -15.66
C ILE A 43 -9.83 -1.61 -15.36
N LYS A 44 -10.58 -2.31 -16.22
CA LYS A 44 -11.99 -2.62 -15.96
C LYS A 44 -12.19 -3.43 -14.67
N ASN A 45 -11.34 -4.43 -14.43
CA ASN A 45 -11.40 -5.27 -13.23
C ASN A 45 -11.02 -4.47 -11.98
N MET A 46 -10.03 -3.59 -12.11
CA MET A 46 -9.67 -2.63 -11.06
C MET A 46 -10.84 -1.71 -10.71
N ILE A 47 -11.55 -1.15 -11.69
CA ILE A 47 -12.71 -0.26 -11.46
C ILE A 47 -13.79 -0.98 -10.64
N THR A 48 -14.18 -2.19 -11.04
CA THR A 48 -15.18 -2.97 -10.29
C THR A 48 -14.75 -3.28 -8.86
N GLY A 49 -13.49 -3.66 -8.65
CA GLY A 49 -12.98 -3.98 -7.31
C GLY A 49 -12.85 -2.73 -6.42
N THR A 50 -12.22 -1.67 -6.94
CA THR A 50 -11.98 -0.43 -6.20
C THR A 50 -13.26 0.34 -5.88
N SER A 51 -14.31 0.23 -6.71
CA SER A 51 -15.62 0.86 -6.43
C SER A 51 -16.32 0.33 -5.17
N GLN A 52 -15.90 -0.82 -4.64
CA GLN A 52 -16.46 -1.44 -3.43
C GLN A 52 -15.51 -1.33 -2.23
N ALA A 53 -14.34 -0.71 -2.41
CA ALA A 53 -13.32 -0.65 -1.38
C ALA A 53 -13.51 0.55 -0.45
N ASP A 54 -13.47 0.32 0.85
CA ASP A 54 -13.51 1.40 1.85
C ASP A 54 -12.13 2.10 2.00
N CYS A 55 -11.05 1.36 1.74
CA CYS A 55 -9.67 1.82 1.84
C CYS A 55 -8.80 1.18 0.74
N ALA A 56 -7.82 1.95 0.24
CA ALA A 56 -6.82 1.47 -0.71
C ALA A 56 -5.46 1.26 -0.02
N VAL A 57 -4.83 0.11 -0.24
CA VAL A 57 -3.43 -0.11 0.16
C VAL A 57 -2.54 0.06 -1.07
N LEU A 58 -1.77 1.14 -1.11
CA LEU A 58 -0.83 1.45 -2.18
C LEU A 58 0.55 0.85 -1.84
N ILE A 59 0.95 -0.17 -2.59
CA ILE A 59 2.27 -0.78 -2.47
C ILE A 59 3.27 -0.03 -3.35
N VAL A 60 4.38 0.41 -2.78
CA VAL A 60 5.44 1.12 -3.50
C VAL A 60 6.78 0.44 -3.25
N ALA A 61 7.52 0.11 -4.30
CA ALA A 61 8.85 -0.47 -4.16
C ALA A 61 9.87 0.57 -3.65
N SER A 62 10.77 0.18 -2.75
CA SER A 62 11.87 1.03 -2.28
C SER A 62 13.19 0.86 -3.04
N SER A 63 13.31 -0.21 -3.83
CA SER A 63 14.48 -0.46 -4.65
C SER A 63 14.74 0.70 -5.62
N THR A 64 16.02 1.06 -5.77
CA THR A 64 16.46 2.08 -6.72
C THR A 64 16.09 1.66 -8.15
N GLY A 65 15.55 2.57 -8.94
CA GLY A 65 15.03 2.33 -10.28
C GLY A 65 13.57 1.88 -10.30
N GLU A 66 13.16 0.95 -9.42
CA GLU A 66 11.76 0.51 -9.34
C GLU A 66 10.83 1.62 -8.82
N PHE A 67 11.28 2.34 -7.79
CA PHE A 67 10.53 3.47 -7.23
C PHE A 67 10.33 4.57 -8.29
N GLU A 68 11.41 4.97 -8.96
CA GLU A 68 11.43 6.02 -9.96
C GLU A 68 10.55 5.66 -11.18
N ALA A 69 10.56 4.38 -11.59
CA ALA A 69 9.68 3.88 -12.64
C ALA A 69 8.20 3.94 -12.23
N GLY A 70 7.88 3.49 -11.01
CA GLY A 70 6.53 3.49 -10.45
C GLY A 70 5.94 4.89 -10.25
N ILE A 71 6.77 5.87 -9.85
CA ILE A 71 6.36 7.26 -9.68
C ILE A 71 6.57 8.11 -10.96
N SER A 72 6.97 7.51 -12.08
CA SER A 72 7.10 8.24 -13.34
C SER A 72 5.73 8.71 -13.89
N LYS A 73 5.72 9.58 -14.90
CA LYS A 73 4.46 10.04 -15.54
C LYS A 73 3.58 8.91 -16.08
N ASN A 74 4.20 7.81 -16.48
CA ASN A 74 3.51 6.61 -16.99
C ASN A 74 3.54 5.46 -15.97
N GLY A 75 3.91 5.74 -14.72
CA GLY A 75 4.07 4.74 -13.68
C GLY A 75 2.73 4.31 -13.09
N GLN A 76 2.61 3.01 -12.81
CA GLN A 76 1.37 2.41 -12.31
C GLN A 76 0.98 2.92 -10.93
N THR A 77 1.94 3.19 -10.04
CA THR A 77 1.67 3.70 -8.69
C THR A 77 0.89 5.03 -8.73
N ARG A 78 1.21 5.88 -9.70
CA ARG A 78 0.48 7.14 -9.93
C ARG A 78 -0.92 6.91 -10.45
N GLU A 79 -1.03 6.09 -11.49
CA GLU A 79 -2.31 5.75 -12.12
C GLU A 79 -3.28 5.13 -11.10
N HIS A 80 -2.81 4.19 -10.29
CA HIS A 80 -3.64 3.51 -9.28
C HIS A 80 -4.11 4.43 -8.16
N ALA A 81 -3.25 5.33 -7.66
CA ALA A 81 -3.65 6.27 -6.62
C ALA A 81 -4.71 7.26 -7.13
N LEU A 82 -4.57 7.73 -8.39
CA LEU A 82 -5.56 8.60 -9.03
C LEU A 82 -6.90 7.88 -9.27
N LEU A 83 -6.85 6.63 -9.74
CA LEU A 83 -8.04 5.81 -9.96
C LEU A 83 -8.79 5.55 -8.64
N ALA A 84 -8.06 5.17 -7.57
CA ALA A 84 -8.66 4.96 -6.25
C ALA A 84 -9.41 6.21 -5.76
N PHE A 85 -8.79 7.39 -5.89
CA PHE A 85 -9.42 8.65 -5.48
C PHE A 85 -10.66 8.98 -6.33
N THR A 86 -10.55 8.80 -7.66
CA THR A 86 -11.65 9.09 -8.60
C THR A 86 -12.85 8.18 -8.39
N LEU A 87 -12.62 6.94 -7.95
CA LEU A 87 -13.66 5.96 -7.64
C LEU A 87 -14.27 6.13 -6.24
N GLY A 88 -13.85 7.14 -5.48
CA GLY A 88 -14.44 7.50 -4.19
C GLY A 88 -13.73 6.91 -2.97
N VAL A 89 -12.61 6.20 -3.15
CA VAL A 89 -11.84 5.64 -2.04
C VAL A 89 -11.02 6.75 -1.38
N LYS A 90 -11.57 7.33 -0.32
CA LYS A 90 -10.98 8.48 0.40
C LYS A 90 -9.90 8.09 1.40
N GLN A 91 -9.84 6.82 1.78
CA GLN A 91 -8.84 6.30 2.71
C GLN A 91 -7.74 5.55 1.97
N MET A 92 -6.49 5.82 2.33
CA MET A 92 -5.34 5.19 1.69
C MET A 92 -4.25 4.90 2.72
N ILE A 93 -3.60 3.75 2.57
CA ILE A 93 -2.40 3.33 3.30
C ILE A 93 -1.28 3.16 2.28
N VAL A 94 -0.07 3.66 2.58
CA VAL A 94 1.09 3.51 1.69
C VAL A 94 2.11 2.59 2.34
N ALA A 95 2.29 1.40 1.77
CA ALA A 95 3.31 0.46 2.21
C ALA A 95 4.53 0.52 1.27
N VAL A 96 5.66 0.99 1.81
CA VAL A 96 6.95 1.03 1.12
C VAL A 96 7.60 -0.34 1.25
N ASN A 97 7.43 -1.18 0.23
CA ASN A 97 7.83 -2.57 0.19
C ASN A 97 9.25 -2.76 -0.37
N LYS A 98 9.86 -3.92 -0.09
CA LYS A 98 11.24 -4.29 -0.47
C LYS A 98 12.30 -3.44 0.24
N ILE A 99 12.05 -3.04 1.48
CA ILE A 99 13.00 -2.22 2.26
C ILE A 99 14.32 -2.95 2.53
N ASP A 100 14.29 -4.28 2.51
CA ASP A 100 15.45 -5.17 2.51
C ASP A 100 16.39 -4.95 1.31
N ASN A 101 15.84 -4.52 0.16
CA ASN A 101 16.60 -4.30 -1.08
C ASN A 101 17.06 -2.85 -1.27
N THR A 102 16.98 -2.00 -0.24
CA THR A 102 17.61 -0.68 -0.32
C THR A 102 19.13 -0.80 -0.22
N GLU A 103 19.85 0.24 -0.64
CA GLU A 103 21.30 0.31 -0.49
C GLU A 103 21.65 1.48 0.45
N PRO A 104 22.09 1.22 1.70
CA PRO A 104 22.19 -0.08 2.39
C PRO A 104 20.81 -0.70 2.72
N PRO A 105 20.71 -2.01 3.04
CA PRO A 105 19.46 -2.64 3.44
C PRO A 105 18.80 -1.92 4.63
N TYR A 106 17.47 -1.82 4.62
CA TYR A 106 16.69 -1.12 5.66
C TYR A 106 17.08 0.36 5.86
N SER A 107 17.42 1.07 4.78
CA SER A 107 17.90 2.46 4.81
C SER A 107 16.81 3.46 5.19
N GLU A 108 16.99 4.13 6.32
CA GLU A 108 16.14 5.24 6.78
C GLU A 108 16.14 6.40 5.77
N ALA A 109 17.30 6.74 5.21
CA ALA A 109 17.44 7.85 4.27
C ALA A 109 16.59 7.61 3.01
N ARG A 110 16.63 6.39 2.47
CA ARG A 110 15.83 6.00 1.30
C ARG A 110 14.34 6.01 1.61
N PHE A 111 13.94 5.48 2.77
CA PHE A 111 12.54 5.54 3.19
C PHE A 111 12.03 6.99 3.32
N ASN A 112 12.82 7.88 3.93
CA ASN A 112 12.43 9.28 4.11
C ASN A 112 12.32 10.05 2.78
N GLU A 113 13.18 9.76 1.81
CA GLU A 113 13.08 10.27 0.43
C GLU A 113 11.76 9.84 -0.21
N ILE A 114 11.49 8.53 -0.23
CA ILE A 114 10.27 7.94 -0.80
C ILE A 114 9.02 8.51 -0.11
N LYS A 115 9.02 8.56 1.23
CA LYS A 115 7.93 9.12 2.02
C LYS A 115 7.63 10.55 1.62
N LYS A 116 8.65 11.39 1.43
CA LYS A 116 8.48 12.79 1.02
C LYS A 116 7.88 12.91 -0.37
N GLU A 117 8.37 12.13 -1.32
CA GLU A 117 7.87 12.14 -2.70
C GLU A 117 6.43 11.63 -2.80
N ILE A 118 6.12 10.51 -2.16
CA ILE A 118 4.76 9.96 -2.14
C ILE A 118 3.81 10.92 -1.43
N SER A 119 4.21 11.49 -0.29
CA SER A 119 3.38 12.47 0.43
C SER A 119 3.03 13.69 -0.42
N ALA A 120 4.01 14.19 -1.20
CA ALA A 120 3.76 15.28 -2.15
C ALA A 120 2.84 14.83 -3.30
N TYR A 121 2.94 13.58 -3.74
CA TYR A 121 2.11 13.03 -4.80
C TYR A 121 0.66 12.78 -4.37
N VAL A 122 0.43 12.10 -3.24
CA VAL A 122 -0.94 11.85 -2.73
C VAL A 122 -1.68 13.16 -2.45
N LYS A 123 -0.96 14.20 -2.00
CA LYS A 123 -1.50 15.56 -1.87
C LYS A 123 -1.96 16.16 -3.21
N LYS A 124 -1.20 15.91 -4.29
CA LYS A 124 -1.58 16.35 -5.64
C LYS A 124 -2.78 15.58 -6.19
N VAL A 125 -2.92 14.31 -5.84
CA VAL A 125 -4.09 13.51 -6.22
C VAL A 125 -5.35 14.01 -5.52
N GLY A 126 -5.25 14.43 -4.25
CA GLY A 126 -6.36 14.98 -3.48
C GLY A 126 -6.51 14.42 -2.07
N TYR A 127 -5.66 13.45 -1.68
CA TYR A 127 -5.62 12.93 -0.31
C TYR A 127 -4.98 13.92 0.66
N ASP A 128 -5.38 13.89 1.93
CA ASP A 128 -4.66 14.59 3.00
C ASP A 128 -3.47 13.73 3.47
N PRO A 129 -2.21 14.17 3.31
CA PRO A 129 -1.06 13.39 3.78
C PRO A 129 -1.07 13.08 5.28
N LYS A 130 -1.83 13.84 6.10
CA LYS A 130 -1.97 13.57 7.53
C LYS A 130 -2.87 12.38 7.84
N THR A 131 -3.75 11.99 6.92
CA THR A 131 -4.66 10.85 7.10
C THR A 131 -4.13 9.57 6.45
N VAL A 132 -2.98 9.64 5.76
CA VAL A 132 -2.39 8.54 5.01
C VAL A 132 -1.16 8.00 5.75
N PRO A 133 -1.24 6.83 6.40
CA PRO A 133 -0.08 6.24 7.05
C PRO A 133 0.92 5.75 5.98
N VAL A 134 2.19 6.09 6.19
CA VAL A 134 3.30 5.62 5.36
C VAL A 134 4.22 4.76 6.22
N LEU A 135 4.43 3.51 5.82
CA LEU A 135 5.18 2.53 6.59
C LEU A 135 6.15 1.73 5.71
N PRO A 136 7.37 1.43 6.19
CA PRO A 136 8.30 0.54 5.52
C PRO A 136 7.95 -0.91 5.84
N VAL A 137 7.90 -1.77 4.83
CA VAL A 137 7.62 -3.20 4.97
C VAL A 137 8.58 -4.03 4.12
N SER A 138 8.77 -5.29 4.50
CA SER A 138 9.28 -6.33 3.61
C SER A 138 8.25 -7.43 3.51
N GLY A 139 7.52 -7.48 2.39
CA GLY A 139 6.55 -8.55 2.16
C GLY A 139 7.19 -9.94 2.03
N TRP A 140 8.48 -10.01 1.73
CA TRP A 140 9.22 -11.27 1.62
C TRP A 140 9.68 -11.79 2.98
N HIS A 141 10.22 -10.90 3.82
CA HIS A 141 10.73 -11.26 5.15
C HIS A 141 9.68 -11.12 6.27
N GLY A 142 8.52 -10.51 5.99
CA GLY A 142 7.44 -10.28 6.95
C GLY A 142 7.63 -9.03 7.82
N ASP A 143 8.67 -8.24 7.59
CA ASP A 143 8.99 -7.05 8.39
C ASP A 143 7.85 -6.01 8.38
N ASN A 144 7.40 -5.59 9.57
CA ASN A 144 6.31 -4.63 9.79
C ASN A 144 4.95 -5.03 9.17
N MET A 145 4.76 -6.29 8.78
CA MET A 145 3.46 -6.76 8.27
C MET A 145 2.47 -6.97 9.41
N ILE A 146 2.84 -7.83 10.37
CA ILE A 146 2.04 -8.17 11.55
C ILE A 146 2.76 -7.71 12.82
N GLU A 147 4.07 -7.95 12.89
CA GLU A 147 4.92 -7.60 14.01
C GLU A 147 5.97 -6.55 13.63
N PRO A 148 6.41 -5.69 14.57
CA PRO A 148 7.48 -4.73 14.32
C PRO A 148 8.80 -5.43 13.97
N SER A 149 9.49 -4.92 12.95
CA SER A 149 10.79 -5.45 12.55
C SER A 149 11.91 -5.07 13.52
N PRO A 150 12.80 -6.01 13.90
CA PRO A 150 14.03 -5.70 14.62
C PRO A 150 15.08 -4.98 13.74
N ASN A 151 14.96 -5.08 12.41
CA ASN A 151 15.94 -4.53 11.44
C ASN A 151 15.77 -3.02 11.22
N MET A 152 14.70 -2.42 11.74
CA MET A 152 14.34 -1.00 11.56
C MET A 152 14.24 -0.27 12.90
N SER A 153 15.32 -0.26 13.68
CA SER A 153 15.37 0.41 14.99
C SER A 153 15.12 1.93 14.90
N TRP A 154 15.39 2.53 13.75
CA TRP A 154 15.11 3.94 13.45
C TRP A 154 13.61 4.23 13.23
N TYR A 155 12.82 3.22 12.84
CA TYR A 155 11.40 3.41 12.54
C TYR A 155 10.57 3.44 13.82
N LYS A 156 10.05 4.62 14.15
CA LYS A 156 9.25 4.86 15.36
C LYS A 156 7.77 4.55 15.18
N GLY A 157 7.33 4.29 13.95
CA GLY A 157 5.93 4.09 13.60
C GLY A 157 5.39 5.13 12.63
N TRP A 158 4.22 4.86 12.10
CA TRP A 158 3.39 5.79 11.36
C TRP A 158 2.50 6.57 12.34
N GLU A 159 2.09 7.75 11.91
CA GLU A 159 1.23 8.65 12.66
C GLU A 159 0.21 9.24 11.69
N VAL A 160 -1.06 9.20 12.06
CA VAL A 160 -2.16 9.76 11.29
C VAL A 160 -3.12 10.52 12.19
N GLU A 161 -3.80 11.50 11.61
CA GLU A 161 -4.79 12.32 12.30
C GLU A 161 -6.09 12.32 11.49
N TYR A 162 -7.10 11.62 12.00
CA TYR A 162 -8.45 11.62 11.42
C TYR A 162 -9.30 12.66 12.14
N LYS A 163 -10.20 13.33 11.40
CA LYS A 163 -11.04 14.39 11.96
C LYS A 163 -11.97 13.88 13.07
N ASP A 164 -12.47 12.65 12.93
CA ASP A 164 -13.51 12.11 13.81
C ASP A 164 -12.94 11.30 14.99
N THR A 165 -11.84 10.57 14.75
CA THR A 165 -11.24 9.66 15.74
C THR A 165 -9.94 10.18 16.32
N GLY A 166 -9.47 11.35 15.89
CA GLY A 166 -8.26 11.99 16.40
C GLY A 166 -6.96 11.36 15.88
N LYS A 167 -5.92 11.43 16.71
CA LYS A 167 -4.56 11.02 16.37
C LYS A 167 -4.34 9.54 16.69
N HIS A 168 -3.85 8.78 15.71
CA HIS A 168 -3.51 7.37 15.83
C HIS A 168 -2.05 7.14 15.46
N THR A 169 -1.42 6.19 16.13
CA THR A 169 -0.04 5.76 15.85
C THR A 169 0.04 4.24 15.86
N GLY A 170 0.99 3.71 15.10
CA GLY A 170 1.27 2.28 15.05
C GLY A 170 2.57 2.02 14.30
N LYS A 171 2.97 0.76 14.21
CA LYS A 171 4.20 0.32 13.56
C LYS A 171 3.96 -0.64 12.41
N THR A 172 2.88 -1.40 12.44
CA THR A 172 2.67 -2.49 11.46
C THR A 172 1.56 -2.16 10.47
N LEU A 173 1.53 -2.91 9.37
CA LEU A 173 0.47 -2.82 8.36
C LEU A 173 -0.87 -3.28 8.95
N LEU A 174 -0.86 -4.33 9.77
CA LEU A 174 -2.05 -4.80 10.48
C LEU A 174 -2.63 -3.71 11.37
N GLU A 175 -1.79 -3.02 12.14
CA GLU A 175 -2.24 -1.89 12.98
C GLU A 175 -2.77 -0.73 12.13
N ALA A 176 -2.19 -0.48 10.96
CA ALA A 176 -2.68 0.58 10.06
C ALA A 176 -4.08 0.25 9.55
N LEU A 177 -4.33 -1.01 9.19
CA LEU A 177 -5.65 -1.51 8.78
C LEU A 177 -6.67 -1.45 9.92
N ASP A 178 -6.27 -1.79 11.15
CA ASP A 178 -7.12 -1.74 12.35
C ASP A 178 -7.51 -0.32 12.78
N ASN A 179 -6.83 0.71 12.26
CA ASN A 179 -7.09 2.11 12.58
C ASN A 179 -7.76 2.90 11.45
N ILE A 180 -8.14 2.24 10.35
CA ILE A 180 -9.01 2.81 9.31
C ILE A 180 -10.35 3.20 9.94
N PRO A 181 -10.79 4.47 9.84
CA PRO A 181 -12.15 4.86 10.21
C PRO A 181 -13.20 4.06 9.46
N LEU A 182 -14.29 3.68 10.13
CA LEU A 182 -15.45 3.14 9.41
C LEU A 182 -16.05 4.22 8.48
N PRO A 183 -16.49 3.86 7.26
CA PRO A 183 -17.12 4.78 6.32
C PRO A 183 -18.49 5.31 6.79
#